data_AF-A0A951BF07-F1
#
_entry.id   AF-A0A951BF07-F1
#
_cell.length_a   1.000
_cell.length_b   1.000
_cell.length_c   1.000
_cell.angle_alpha   90.00
_cell.angle_beta   90.00
_cell.angle_gamma   90.00
#
_symmetry.space_group_name_H-M   'P 1'
#
loop_
_entity.id
_entity.type
_entity.pdbx_description
1 polymer ?
#
loop_
_entity_poly.entity_id
_entity_poly.type
_entity_poly.pdbx_seq_one_letter_code
_entity_poly.pdbx_strand_id
1 'polypeptide(L)'
;MPNDIERGAASDPVEPPRGPSVTSDTAGLDRIDLALFRKVMGSFPTGVTVITTQAGGAPRGMTANAFMSGSLDPPLCVVCVAKRAHMHGYLLQTGRF
;
A
#
# COMPACT_ATOMS: atom_id res chain seq x y z
N MET A 1 -56.55 6.26 -28.56
CA MET A 1 -56.10 5.88 -27.21
C MET A 1 -56.65 4.50 -26.91
N PRO A 2 -55.87 3.55 -26.35
CA PRO A 2 -54.70 3.77 -25.52
C PRO A 2 -53.38 3.18 -26.07
N ASN A 3 -52.33 3.55 -25.36
CA ASN A 3 -50.90 3.45 -25.60
C ASN A 3 -50.35 2.34 -24.69
N ASP A 4 -49.58 1.38 -25.19
CA ASP A 4 -48.87 0.41 -24.34
C ASP A 4 -47.36 0.67 -24.41
N ILE A 5 -46.95 1.47 -23.43
CA ILE A 5 -45.59 1.79 -23.05
C ILE A 5 -44.94 0.61 -22.31
N GLU A 6 -43.61 0.50 -22.45
CA GLU A 6 -42.67 -0.20 -21.57
C GLU A 6 -42.71 -1.73 -21.48
N ARG A 7 -41.66 -2.36 -22.04
CA ARG A 7 -40.76 -3.25 -21.26
C ARG A 7 -39.32 -3.07 -21.73
N GLY A 8 -38.65 -2.05 -21.19
CA GLY A 8 -37.20 -2.06 -21.11
C GLY A 8 -36.78 -3.22 -20.22
N ALA A 9 -35.88 -4.07 -20.72
CA ALA A 9 -35.22 -5.06 -19.89
C ALA A 9 -34.38 -4.30 -18.86
N ALA A 10 -34.92 -4.16 -17.65
CA ALA A 10 -34.18 -3.65 -16.51
C ALA A 10 -32.99 -4.59 -16.31
N SER A 11 -31.79 -4.09 -16.60
CA SER A 11 -30.54 -4.74 -16.24
C SER A 11 -30.56 -5.00 -14.74
N ASP A 12 -30.35 -6.25 -14.33
CA ASP A 12 -30.27 -6.61 -12.93
C ASP A 12 -29.30 -5.67 -12.20
N PRO A 13 -29.62 -5.22 -10.97
CA PRO A 13 -28.69 -4.45 -10.17
C PRO A 13 -27.43 -5.28 -9.96
N VAL A 14 -26.28 -4.80 -10.43
CA VAL A 14 -24.99 -5.40 -10.07
C VAL A 14 -24.79 -5.16 -8.57
N GLU A 15 -24.98 -6.21 -7.77
CA GLU A 15 -24.73 -6.17 -6.33
C GLU A 15 -23.25 -5.78 -6.14
N PRO A 16 -22.95 -4.67 -5.43
CA PRO A 16 -21.57 -4.30 -5.18
C PRO A 16 -20.90 -5.44 -4.39
N PRO A 17 -19.61 -5.74 -4.65
CA PRO A 17 -18.93 -6.78 -3.91
C PRO A 17 -19.04 -6.48 -2.41
N ARG A 18 -19.66 -7.40 -1.67
CA ARG A 18 -19.78 -7.30 -0.21
C ARG A 18 -18.37 -7.15 0.35
N GLY A 19 -18.05 -5.94 0.82
CA GLY A 19 -16.86 -5.71 1.62
C GLY A 19 -16.89 -6.64 2.83
N PRO A 20 -15.73 -7.03 3.38
CA PRO A 20 -15.69 -7.88 4.56
C PRO A 20 -16.58 -7.27 5.64
N SER A 21 -17.57 -8.05 6.11
CA SER A 21 -18.46 -7.64 7.18
C SER A 21 -17.63 -7.38 8.43
N VAL A 22 -17.42 -6.11 8.76
CA VAL A 22 -16.69 -5.70 9.96
C VAL A 22 -17.62 -5.89 11.16
N THR A 23 -17.63 -7.10 11.71
CA THR A 23 -18.19 -7.36 13.04
C THR A 23 -17.30 -6.71 14.08
N SER A 24 -17.83 -5.71 14.78
CA SER A 24 -17.19 -5.02 15.90
C SER A 24 -17.10 -5.95 17.11
N ASP A 25 -16.10 -6.83 17.12
CA ASP A 25 -15.69 -7.58 18.30
C ASP A 25 -14.49 -6.89 18.96
N THR A 26 -14.76 -6.10 20.00
CA THR A 26 -13.73 -5.41 20.79
C THR A 26 -12.92 -6.38 21.67
N ALA A 27 -13.30 -7.68 21.76
CA ALA A 27 -12.55 -8.71 22.49
C ALA A 27 -11.38 -9.33 21.69
N GLY A 28 -11.22 -8.98 20.40
CA GLY A 28 -10.27 -9.59 19.47
C GLY A 28 -9.03 -8.75 19.11
N LEU A 29 -8.67 -7.73 19.89
CA LEU A 29 -7.46 -6.92 19.63
C LEU A 29 -6.13 -7.67 19.85
N ASP A 30 -6.17 -8.92 20.28
CA ASP A 30 -5.01 -9.55 20.92
C ASP A 30 -3.93 -10.11 19.98
N ARG A 31 -4.17 -10.34 18.69
CA ARG A 31 -3.07 -10.63 17.74
C ARG A 31 -3.45 -10.21 16.33
N ILE A 32 -2.68 -9.30 15.74
CA ILE A 32 -2.73 -9.06 14.30
C ILE A 32 -2.28 -10.33 13.57
N ASP A 33 -3.17 -10.94 12.79
CA ASP A 33 -2.78 -11.98 11.83
C ASP A 33 -1.89 -11.35 10.76
N LEU A 34 -0.60 -11.69 10.79
CA LEU A 34 0.41 -11.13 9.88
C LEU A 34 0.17 -11.51 8.42
N ALA A 35 -0.42 -12.67 8.14
CA ALA A 35 -0.72 -13.11 6.78
C ALA A 35 -1.90 -12.29 6.22
N LEU A 36 -2.96 -12.13 7.02
CA LEU A 36 -4.08 -11.27 6.65
C LEU A 36 -3.66 -9.81 6.49
N PHE A 37 -2.86 -9.29 7.42
CA PHE A 37 -2.33 -7.93 7.34
C PHE A 37 -1.54 -7.72 6.04
N ARG A 38 -0.63 -8.63 5.69
CA ARG A 38 0.12 -8.55 4.42
C ARG A 38 -0.79 -8.61 3.21
N LYS A 39 -1.83 -9.44 3.23
CA LYS A 39 -2.81 -9.54 2.14
C LYS A 39 -3.57 -8.22 1.96
N VAL A 40 -4.01 -7.60 3.05
CA VAL A 40 -4.70 -6.30 3.04
C VAL A 40 -3.76 -5.18 2.58
N MET A 41 -2.51 -5.14 3.08
CA MET A 41 -1.55 -4.13 2.62
C MET A 41 -1.20 -4.30 1.13
N GLY A 42 -1.14 -5.54 0.64
CA GLY A 42 -0.86 -5.85 -0.77
C GLY A 42 -2.00 -5.50 -1.73
N SER A 43 -3.22 -5.23 -1.25
CA SER A 43 -4.32 -4.79 -2.12
C SER A 43 -4.26 -3.31 -2.48
N PHE A 44 -3.37 -2.53 -1.84
CA PHE A 44 -3.13 -1.14 -2.21
C PHE A 44 -2.02 -1.08 -3.27
N PRO A 45 -2.33 -0.75 -4.53
CA PRO A 45 -1.34 -0.77 -5.61
C PRO A 45 -0.30 0.35 -5.43
N THR A 46 0.97 0.03 -5.67
CA THR A 46 2.07 0.98 -5.62
C THR A 46 2.98 0.80 -6.83
N GLY A 47 3.79 1.81 -7.13
CA GLY A 47 5.00 1.60 -7.93
C GLY A 47 6.05 0.78 -7.18
N VAL A 48 7.15 0.49 -7.87
CA VAL A 48 8.37 -0.05 -7.27
C VAL A 48 9.51 0.90 -7.58
N THR A 49 10.29 1.25 -6.57
CA THR A 49 11.50 2.06 -6.70
C THR A 49 12.71 1.26 -6.24
N VAL A 50 13.91 1.73 -6.62
CA VAL A 50 15.17 1.22 -6.08
C VAL A 50 15.82 2.36 -5.32
N ILE A 51 16.01 2.17 -4.02
CA ILE A 51 16.77 3.10 -3.17
C ILE A 51 18.24 2.73 -3.30
N THR A 52 19.09 3.70 -3.59
CA THR A 52 20.52 3.47 -3.81
C THR A 52 21.37 4.27 -2.87
N THR A 53 22.58 3.83 -2.56
CA THR A 53 23.55 4.65 -1.83
C THR A 53 24.97 4.17 -2.13
N GLN A 54 25.97 4.97 -1.81
CA GLN A 54 27.39 4.58 -1.94
C GLN A 54 27.96 4.29 -0.55
N ALA A 55 28.26 3.03 -0.27
CA ALA A 55 28.82 2.59 1.02
C ALA A 55 30.07 1.73 0.79
N GLY A 56 31.17 2.07 1.47
CA GLY A 56 32.45 1.37 1.33
C GLY A 56 33.03 1.43 -0.09
N GLY A 57 32.81 2.53 -0.81
CA GLY A 57 33.30 2.70 -2.19
C GLY A 57 32.52 1.92 -3.26
N ALA A 58 31.42 1.25 -2.89
CA ALA A 58 30.60 0.46 -3.81
C ALA A 58 29.12 0.93 -3.80
N PRO A 59 28.42 0.84 -4.95
CA PRO A 59 26.99 1.09 -5.01
C PRO A 59 26.21 -0.01 -4.27
N ARG A 60 25.19 0.39 -3.53
CA ARG A 60 24.22 -0.49 -2.86
C ARG A 60 22.82 -0.14 -3.33
N GLY A 61 21.96 -1.14 -3.44
CA GLY A 61 20.58 -0.98 -3.89
C GLY A 61 19.61 -1.83 -3.08
N MET A 62 18.39 -1.33 -2.89
CA MET A 62 17.28 -2.05 -2.27
C MET A 62 15.99 -1.70 -3.00
N THR A 63 15.22 -2.71 -3.40
CA THR A 63 13.87 -2.50 -3.92
C THR A 63 12.95 -2.04 -2.79
N ALA A 64 12.13 -1.02 -3.06
CA ALA A 64 11.18 -0.49 -2.11
C ALA A 64 9.85 -0.17 -2.81
N ASN A 65 8.76 -0.58 -2.21
CA ASN A 65 7.41 -0.15 -2.58
C ASN A 65 6.80 0.81 -1.56
N ALA A 66 7.41 0.92 -0.36
CA ALA A 66 7.04 1.85 0.68
C ALA A 66 7.71 3.22 0.47
N PHE A 67 7.44 3.83 -0.69
CA PHE A 67 7.86 5.18 -1.07
C PHE A 67 6.63 6.08 -1.15
N MET A 68 6.74 7.30 -0.65
CA MET A 68 5.67 8.30 -0.73
C MET A 68 6.23 9.72 -0.80
N SER A 69 5.48 10.63 -1.44
CA SER A 69 5.73 12.07 -1.31
C SER A 69 5.38 12.52 0.11
N GLY A 70 6.24 13.34 0.73
CA GLY A 70 6.09 13.83 2.09
C GLY A 70 5.68 15.30 2.18
N SER A 71 6.24 16.16 1.31
CA SER A 71 5.90 17.58 1.23
C SER A 71 6.36 18.15 -0.11
N LEU A 72 5.72 19.24 -0.55
CA LEU A 72 6.14 20.01 -1.72
C LEU A 72 7.02 21.20 -1.34
N ASP A 73 6.76 21.80 -0.17
CA ASP A 73 7.54 22.92 0.38
C ASP A 73 7.82 22.68 1.88
N PRO A 74 9.05 22.32 2.27
CA PRO A 74 10.16 21.94 1.39
C PRO A 74 9.86 20.64 0.61
N PRO A 75 10.52 20.39 -0.53
CA PRO A 75 10.31 19.17 -1.31
C PRO A 75 10.87 17.95 -0.56
N LEU A 76 9.99 17.09 -0.06
CA LEU A 76 10.33 15.91 0.74
C LEU A 76 9.69 14.65 0.17
N CYS A 77 10.42 13.54 0.28
CA CYS A 77 9.88 12.20 0.10
C CYS A 77 10.24 11.33 1.32
N VAL A 78 9.50 10.24 1.52
CA VAL A 78 9.68 9.31 2.63
C VAL A 78 9.82 7.90 2.07
N VAL A 79 10.76 7.15 2.66
CA VAL A 79 10.96 5.73 2.40
C VAL A 79 10.99 4.97 3.72
N CYS A 80 10.26 3.85 3.79
CA CYS A 80 10.25 3.00 4.97
C CYS A 80 11.21 1.82 4.78
N VAL A 81 12.25 1.75 5.62
CA VAL A 81 13.25 0.67 5.59
C VAL A 81 13.18 -0.14 6.87
N ALA A 82 13.07 -1.46 6.74
CA ALA A 82 13.08 -2.35 7.89
C ALA A 82 14.44 -2.25 8.61
N LYS A 83 14.43 -2.11 9.94
CA LYS A 83 15.68 -2.00 10.75
C LYS A 83 16.65 -3.17 10.55
N ARG A 84 16.12 -4.36 10.21
CA ARG A 84 16.90 -5.58 9.93
C ARG A 84 17.55 -5.61 8.54
N ALA A 85 17.19 -4.69 7.64
CA ALA A 85 17.74 -4.66 6.29
C ALA A 85 19.16 -4.05 6.33
N HIS A 86 20.11 -4.62 5.58
CA HIS A 86 21.45 -4.04 5.43
C HIS A 86 21.41 -2.57 4.97
N MET A 87 20.44 -2.24 4.11
CA MET A 87 20.22 -0.88 3.63
C MET A 87 19.97 0.11 4.77
N HIS A 88 19.33 -0.29 5.87
CA HIS A 88 19.14 0.58 7.03
C HIS A 88 20.49 1.05 7.61
N GLY A 89 21.44 0.12 7.77
CA GLY A 89 22.79 0.45 8.22
C GLY A 89 23.55 1.33 7.24
N TYR A 90 23.44 1.05 5.93
CA TYR A 90 24.09 1.87 4.91
C TYR A 90 23.53 3.30 4.89
N LEU A 91 22.21 3.49 4.95
CA LEU A 91 21.58 4.81 4.95
C LEU A 91 21.97 5.65 6.18
N LEU A 92 22.07 5.02 7.35
CA LEU A 92 22.54 5.70 8.57
C LEU A 92 24.01 6.09 8.48
N GLN A 93 24.85 5.22 7.89
CA GLN A 93 26.28 5.50 7.71
C GLN A 93 26.53 6.62 6.70
N THR A 94 25.79 6.65 5.59
CA THR A 94 26.06 7.56 4.47
C THR A 94 25.30 8.87 4.59
N GLY A 95 24.15 8.90 5.26
CA GLY A 95 23.28 10.07 5.39
C GLY A 95 22.65 10.52 4.06
N ARG A 96 22.69 9.69 3.02
CA ARG A 96 22.22 10.02 1.66
C ARG A 96 21.80 8.79 0.87
N PHE A 97 20.92 9.00 -0.10
CA PHE A 97 20.46 8.01 -1.06
C PHE A 97 20.07 8.65 -2.39
#